data_AF-A0A699XIC0-F1
#
_entry.id   AF-A0A699XIC0-F1
#
_cell.length_a   1.000
_cell.length_b   1.000
_cell.length_c   1.000
_cell.angle_alpha   90.00
_cell.angle_beta   90.00
_cell.angle_gamma   90.00
#
_symmetry.space_group_name_H-M   'P 1'
#
loop_
_entity.id
_entity.type
_entity.pdbx_description
1 polymer ?
#
loop_
_entity_poly.entity_id
_entity_poly.type
_entity_poly.pdbx_seq_one_letter_code
_entity_poly.pdbx_strand_id
1 'polypeptide(L)'
;MLAITTPTFDISVLELFLPLIAGGTVFVATSDEAADPLLQADAVLISGCTVMQGTPATWRALFSAGWLGRPGLKVMCGGEA
;
A
#
# COMPACT_ATOMS: atom_id res chain seq x y z
N MET A 1 8.18 1.58 -1.40
CA MET A 1 6.73 1.50 -1.69
C MET A 1 6.22 0.19 -1.15
N LEU A 2 5.06 0.19 -0.50
CA LEU A 2 4.35 -1.04 -0.15
C LEU A 2 3.39 -1.37 -1.31
N ALA A 3 3.59 -2.52 -1.94
CA ALA A 3 2.77 -3.02 -3.04
C ALA A 3 1.76 -4.05 -2.50
N ILE A 4 0.47 -3.75 -2.61
CA ILE A 4 -0.65 -4.57 -2.12
C ILE A 4 -1.66 -4.88 -3.22
N THR A 5 -1.57 -4.22 -4.37
CA THR A 5 -2.50 -4.43 -5.48
C THR A 5 -2.19 -5.74 -6.19
N THR A 6 -3.21 -6.55 -6.45
CA THR A 6 -3.09 -7.76 -7.27
C THR A 6 -2.43 -7.46 -8.62
N PRO A 7 -1.51 -8.31 -9.12
CA PRO A 7 -0.89 -8.13 -10.44
C PRO A 7 -1.89 -8.11 -11.60
N THR A 8 -3.12 -8.58 -11.39
CA THR A 8 -4.19 -8.55 -12.40
C THR A 8 -4.88 -7.20 -12.53
N PHE A 9 -4.58 -6.23 -11.66
CA PHE A 9 -5.07 -4.86 -11.73
C PHE A 9 -3.94 -3.91 -12.14
N ASP A 10 -4.21 -3.00 -13.07
CA ASP A 10 -3.20 -2.22 -13.79
C ASP A 10 -2.37 -1.30 -12.89
N ILE A 11 -2.95 -0.76 -11.82
CA ILE A 11 -2.23 0.11 -10.87
C ILE A 11 -1.10 -0.63 -10.11
N SER A 12 -1.07 -1.98 -10.15
CA SER A 12 0.08 -2.76 -9.66
C SER A 12 1.37 -2.48 -10.44
N VAL A 13 1.27 -2.08 -11.71
CA VAL A 13 2.43 -1.68 -12.53
C VAL A 13 3.13 -0.47 -11.90
N LEU A 14 2.37 0.50 -11.38
CA LEU A 14 2.94 1.64 -10.68
C LEU A 14 3.65 1.19 -9.40
N GLU A 15 3.00 0.34 -8.60
CA GLU A 15 3.55 -0.15 -7.33
C GLU A 15 4.86 -0.92 -7.50
N LEU A 16 4.95 -1.73 -8.56
CA LEU A 16 6.09 -2.61 -8.82
C LEU A 16 7.24 -1.91 -9.54
N PHE A 17 6.99 -0.97 -10.44
CA PHE A 17 8.03 -0.42 -11.30
C PHE A 17 8.45 1.01 -10.95
N LEU A 18 7.55 1.87 -10.47
CA LEU A 18 7.88 3.27 -10.17
C LEU A 18 9.04 3.40 -9.17
N PRO A 19 9.08 2.65 -8.05
CA PRO A 19 10.20 2.76 -7.11
C PRO A 19 11.51 2.35 -7.76
N LEU A 20 11.52 1.29 -8.57
CA LEU A 20 12.73 0.79 -9.22
C LEU A 20 13.30 1.80 -10.22
N ILE A 21 12.42 2.46 -10.99
CA ILE A 21 12.80 3.52 -11.94
C ILE A 21 13.37 4.74 -11.20
N ALA A 22 12.85 5.04 -10.01
CA ALA A 22 13.25 6.18 -9.19
C ALA A 22 14.43 5.90 -8.23
N GLY A 23 15.02 4.69 -8.26
CA GLY A 23 16.11 4.30 -7.35
C GLY A 23 15.66 3.97 -5.91
N GLY A 24 14.38 3.74 -5.70
CA GLY A 24 13.79 3.30 -4.44
C GLY A 24 13.63 1.78 -4.34
N THR A 25 12.87 1.35 -3.33
CA THR A 25 12.64 -0.08 -3.02
C THR A 25 11.16 -0.41 -3.04
N VAL A 26 10.82 -1.61 -3.52
CA VAL A 26 9.48 -2.19 -3.45
C VAL A 26 9.46 -3.24 -2.35
N PHE A 27 8.50 -3.13 -1.44
CA PHE A 27 8.12 -4.19 -0.52
C PHE A 27 6.85 -4.82 -1.07
N VAL A 28 6.93 -6.07 -1.52
CA VAL A 28 5.78 -6.81 -2.06
C VAL A 28 5.09 -7.50 -0.90
N ALA A 29 3.87 -7.07 -0.58
CA ALA A 29 3.08 -7.69 0.47
C ALA A 29 2.69 -9.12 0.08
N THR A 30 2.62 -10.00 1.08
CA THR A 30 1.96 -11.30 0.92
C THR A 30 0.45 -11.12 0.67
N SER A 31 -0.21 -12.15 0.15
CA SER A 31 -1.66 -12.11 -0.05
C SER A 31 -2.43 -11.83 1.25
N ASP A 32 -1.94 -12.37 2.37
CA ASP A 32 -2.56 -12.18 3.69
C ASP A 32 -2.38 -10.72 4.16
N GLU A 33 -1.15 -10.18 4.05
CA GLU A 33 -0.88 -8.77 4.34
C GLU A 33 -1.64 -7.82 3.43
N ALA A 34 -1.90 -8.18 2.18
CA ALA A 34 -2.68 -7.35 1.25
C ALA A 34 -4.19 -7.41 1.53
N ALA A 35 -4.70 -8.48 2.14
CA ALA A 35 -6.14 -8.68 2.36
C ALA A 35 -6.62 -8.21 3.75
N ASP A 36 -5.77 -8.25 4.78
CA ASP A 36 -6.13 -7.89 6.15
C ASP A 36 -5.63 -6.47 6.52
N PRO A 37 -6.52 -5.52 6.83
CA PRO A 37 -6.13 -4.15 7.20
C PRO A 37 -5.20 -4.05 8.42
N LEU A 38 -5.28 -4.98 9.37
CA LEU A 38 -4.36 -4.99 10.52
C LEU A 38 -2.96 -5.40 10.07
N LEU A 39 -2.86 -6.44 9.23
CA LEU A 39 -1.58 -6.86 8.65
C LEU A 39 -1.02 -5.81 7.69
N GLN A 40 -1.87 -5.08 6.95
CA GLN A 40 -1.45 -3.94 6.13
C GLN A 40 -0.79 -2.86 6.99
N ALA A 41 -1.40 -2.52 8.14
CA ALA A 41 -0.85 -1.51 9.06
C ALA A 41 0.51 -1.95 9.62
N ASP A 42 0.65 -3.23 9.99
CA ASP A 42 1.92 -3.81 10.44
C ASP A 42 2.95 -3.82 9.31
N ALA A 43 2.57 -4.20 8.10
CA ALA A 43 3.44 -4.20 6.92
C ALA A 43 3.94 -2.79 6.59
N VAL A 44 3.11 -1.75 6.76
CA VAL A 44 3.56 -0.35 6.63
C VAL A 44 4.69 -0.06 7.63
N LEU A 45 4.58 -0.50 8.88
CA LEU A 45 5.61 -0.26 9.90
C LEU A 45 6.88 -1.08 9.63
N ILE A 46 6.75 -2.39 9.42
CA ILE A 46 7.84 -3.34 9.20
C ILE A 46 8.65 -2.98 7.96
N SER A 47 7.97 -2.67 6.86
CA SER A 47 8.65 -2.33 5.59
C SER A 47 9.35 -0.97 5.62
N GLY A 48 9.03 -0.10 6.58
CA GLY A 48 9.54 1.26 6.59
C GLY A 48 9.08 2.10 5.38
N CYS A 49 8.02 1.68 4.66
CA CYS A 49 7.62 2.32 3.40
C CYS A 49 7.28 3.82 3.57
N THR A 50 7.64 4.62 2.56
CA THR A 50 7.38 6.07 2.51
C THR A 50 6.30 6.45 1.48
N VAL A 51 5.86 5.47 0.67
CA VAL A 51 4.78 5.62 -0.31
C VAL A 51 3.94 4.35 -0.29
N MET A 52 2.62 4.51 -0.29
CA MET A 52 1.64 3.44 -0.45
C MET A 52 0.48 3.92 -1.33
N GLN A 53 0.02 3.04 -2.22
CA GLN A 53 -1.15 3.25 -3.06
C GLN A 53 -2.25 2.27 -2.65
N GLY A 54 -3.51 2.67 -2.78
CA GLY A 54 -4.67 1.80 -2.55
C GLY A 54 -5.96 2.45 -3.04
N THR A 55 -7.05 1.68 -3.12
CA THR A 55 -8.38 2.23 -3.47
C THR A 55 -9.04 2.90 -2.26
N PRO A 56 -10.09 3.72 -2.45
CA PRO A 56 -10.88 4.23 -1.33
C PRO A 56 -11.33 3.14 -0.35
N ALA A 57 -11.71 1.95 -0.85
CA ALA A 57 -12.05 0.80 0.00
C ALA A 57 -10.88 0.36 0.90
N THR A 58 -9.64 0.27 0.37
CA THR A 58 -8.45 -0.05 1.16
C THR A 58 -8.25 0.94 2.31
N TRP A 59 -8.30 2.24 2.02
CA TRP A 59 -8.09 3.28 3.04
C TRP A 59 -9.21 3.27 4.09
N ARG A 60 -10.46 3.10 3.68
CA ARG A 60 -11.59 2.97 4.63
C ARG A 60 -11.43 1.76 5.53
N ALA A 61 -10.96 0.63 5.01
CA ALA A 61 -10.72 -0.58 5.79
C ALA A 61 -9.61 -0.36 6.84
N LEU A 62 -8.49 0.26 6.46
CA LEU A 62 -7.41 0.64 7.38
C LEU A 62 -7.92 1.55 8.51
N PHE A 63 -8.62 2.64 8.17
CA PHE A 63 -9.14 3.56 9.19
C PHE A 63 -10.19 2.90 10.10
N SER A 64 -11.03 2.03 9.55
CA SER A 64 -12.03 1.28 10.33
C SER A 64 -11.39 0.26 11.27
N ALA A 65 -10.20 -0.26 10.92
CA ALA A 65 -9.39 -1.12 11.78
C ALA A 65 -8.59 -0.33 12.85
N GLY A 66 -8.78 0.99 12.94
CA GLY A 66 -8.13 1.83 13.95
C GLY A 66 -6.76 2.37 13.54
N TRP A 67 -6.35 2.21 12.29
CA TRP A 67 -5.10 2.80 11.80
C TRP A 67 -5.20 4.32 11.81
N LEU A 68 -4.27 5.00 12.50
CA LEU A 68 -4.25 6.47 12.61
C LEU A 68 -3.41 7.14 11.50
N GLY A 69 -2.88 6.36 10.56
CA GLY A 69 -1.90 6.80 9.59
C GLY A 69 -0.46 6.73 10.14
N ARG A 70 0.50 7.04 9.27
CA ARG A 70 1.93 7.10 9.61
C ARG A 70 2.51 8.45 9.16
N PRO A 71 3.05 9.27 10.07
CA PRO A 71 3.74 10.50 9.68
C PRO A 71 4.84 10.25 8.64
N GLY A 72 4.86 11.06 7.60
CA GLY A 72 5.82 10.92 6.49
C GLY A 72 5.45 9.88 5.42
N LEU A 73 4.36 9.13 5.59
CA LEU A 73 3.84 8.25 4.53
C LEU A 73 3.08 9.08 3.50
N LYS A 74 3.51 9.01 2.24
CA LYS A 74 2.76 9.55 1.09
C LYS A 74 1.72 8.53 0.64
N VAL A 75 0.48 8.97 0.54
CA VAL A 75 -0.67 8.14 0.16
C VAL A 75 -1.16 8.51 -1.23
N MET A 76 -1.43 7.50 -2.05
CA MET A 76 -2.12 7.64 -3.34
C MET A 76 -3.45 6.88 -3.26
N CYS A 77 -4.54 7.54 -3.68
CA CYS A 77 -5.89 6.99 -3.65
C CYS A 77 -6.53 7.14 -5.04
N GLY A 78 -7.09 6.06 -5.58
CA GLY A 78 -7.75 6.08 -6.89
C GLY A 78 -8.52 4.79 -7.19
N GLY A 79 -9.26 4.77 -8.31
CA GLY A 79 -10.01 3.61 -8.78
C GLY A 79 -11.51 3.59 -8.43
N GLU A 80 -11.95 4.41 -7.47
CA GLU A 80 -13.36 4.53 -7.04
C GLU A 80 -13.69 5.99 -6.68
N ALA A 81 -14.98 6.30 -6.48
CA ALA A 81 -15.50 7.62 -6.06
C ALA A 81 -16.19 7.55 -4.69
#